data_AF-M2QSN7-F1
#
_entry.id   AF-M2QSN7-F1
#
_cell.length_a   1.000
_cell.length_b   1.000
_cell.length_c   1.000
_cell.angle_alpha   90.00
_cell.angle_beta   90.00
_cell.angle_gamma   90.00
#
_symmetry.space_group_name_H-M   'P 1'
#
loop_
_entity.id
_entity.type
_entity.pdbx_description
1 polymer ?
#
loop_
_entity_poly.entity_id
_entity_poly.type
_entity_poly.pdbx_seq_one_letter_code
_entity_poly.pdbx_strand_id
1 'polypeptide(L)'
;MKEIIYIQAGSLANHIGTHFWNTQEGYFTYEEGDDPFVTHDVSFREGVTRKGEPTFCPRVLIFDRKANFGTLSSASGLYGDDDVLEAEQAGVTWTGDVLEYRQAPIPKSKYHVRLEEGAPDTAAPPASDIRCWSDYSRVDFHPRSLQKLPDHADWESLEGDWNAGREEFAHHDLETSLMEDNLRQFVEECDALQGIQLMHDTASFGGFTNGFLTAFRDEFFKLPCLAFPLLSSSIPGSVDQDNVLGIRKALNDALCLRGLNELCNLSVPLQAPSTWSLGEWTKPFVNFDRSNIYQTSALLSSHIETATLPLRLKGTHYDISSLCEALNGSGPTPFSHLSGVLPLSEPFSPESDMRRLYDLSVVGVASVAPAYSFSVSSVINQKPMLLSRLDVTRGLTKSELQTYDNWTSLQEILALRLSILHSIHAPAYPLPNSFPKFFETPTPTHSTRLLSSLSTTSQSTRIFVQYATLVEDAIKRHTDVTSQMGLEADELKELRDDLWAICDAFPEGEIEQDVDLGEDEE
;
A
#
# COMPACT_ATOMS: atom_id res chain seq x y z
N MET A 1 -18.54 3.72 16.39
CA MET A 1 -17.39 4.28 15.67
C MET A 1 -17.41 3.71 14.25
N LYS A 2 -16.45 4.00 13.36
CA LYS A 2 -16.41 3.40 12.01
C LYS A 2 -15.05 2.72 11.83
N GLU A 3 -14.84 1.59 12.48
CA GLU A 3 -13.53 0.93 12.58
C GLU A 3 -13.09 0.31 11.25
N ILE A 4 -11.78 0.32 10.97
CA ILE A 4 -11.16 -0.31 9.79
C ILE A 4 -10.27 -1.46 10.27
N ILE A 5 -10.37 -2.60 9.60
CA ILE A 5 -9.38 -3.68 9.74
C ILE A 5 -8.35 -3.55 8.62
N TYR A 6 -7.08 -3.58 8.99
CA TYR A 6 -5.96 -3.41 8.07
C TYR A 6 -5.30 -4.75 7.78
N ILE A 7 -4.92 -4.97 6.53
CA ILE A 7 -4.24 -6.18 6.08
C ILE A 7 -2.94 -5.79 5.39
N GLN A 8 -1.83 -6.41 5.80
CA GLN A 8 -0.49 -6.16 5.25
C GLN A 8 0.14 -7.50 4.89
N ALA A 9 0.53 -7.71 3.64
CA ALA A 9 1.08 -8.98 3.18
C ALA A 9 2.33 -8.78 2.32
N GLY A 10 3.49 -9.14 2.86
CA GLY A 10 4.79 -9.02 2.18
C GLY A 10 5.71 -7.96 2.76
N SER A 11 6.97 -8.03 2.37
CA SER A 11 8.06 -7.26 2.98
C SER A 11 7.90 -5.76 2.74
N LEU A 12 7.61 -5.32 1.50
CA LEU A 12 7.43 -3.90 1.22
C LEU A 12 6.14 -3.38 1.86
N ALA A 13 5.05 -4.13 1.78
CA ALA A 13 3.80 -3.82 2.48
C ALA A 13 4.00 -3.62 3.99
N ASN A 14 4.78 -4.47 4.65
CA ASN A 14 5.02 -4.40 6.09
C ASN A 14 5.97 -3.26 6.48
N HIS A 15 6.95 -2.91 5.63
CA HIS A 15 7.77 -1.71 5.84
C HIS A 15 6.93 -0.43 5.71
N ILE A 16 6.04 -0.36 4.72
CA ILE A 16 5.07 0.74 4.56
C ILE A 16 4.15 0.78 5.79
N GLY A 17 3.64 -0.39 6.19
CA GLY A 17 2.79 -0.55 7.37
C GLY A 17 3.43 -0.02 8.64
N THR A 18 4.70 -0.34 8.88
CA THR A 18 5.42 0.14 10.07
C THR A 18 5.50 1.66 10.10
N HIS A 19 5.84 2.31 8.98
CA HIS A 19 5.82 3.77 8.90
C HIS A 19 4.41 4.34 9.10
N PHE A 20 3.40 3.68 8.55
CA PHE A 20 2.00 4.09 8.63
C PHE A 20 1.50 4.09 10.07
N TRP A 21 1.84 3.06 10.84
CA TRP A 21 1.50 2.95 12.26
C TRP A 21 2.30 3.92 13.13
N ASN A 22 3.60 4.06 12.86
CA ASN A 22 4.46 5.00 13.59
C ASN A 22 3.98 6.45 13.43
N THR A 23 3.53 6.83 12.23
CA THR A 23 2.93 8.14 11.98
C THR A 23 1.64 8.32 12.77
N GLN A 24 0.77 7.31 12.79
CA GLN A 24 -0.49 7.40 13.54
C GLN A 24 -0.29 7.41 15.06
N GLU A 25 0.75 6.74 15.57
CA GLU A 25 1.17 6.87 16.98
C GLU A 25 1.52 8.33 17.32
N GLY A 26 2.06 9.08 16.36
CA GLY A 26 2.32 10.51 16.51
C GLY A 26 1.07 11.40 16.65
N TYR A 27 -0.14 10.86 16.48
CA TYR A 27 -1.41 11.60 16.71
C TYR A 27 -1.97 11.46 18.12
N PHE A 28 -1.45 10.54 18.93
CA PHE A 28 -1.93 10.35 20.29
C PHE A 28 -1.59 11.59 21.13
N THR A 29 -2.61 12.14 21.79
CA THR A 29 -2.44 13.27 22.71
C THR A 29 -2.31 12.73 24.14
N TYR A 30 -1.15 12.96 24.75
CA TYR A 30 -0.85 12.53 26.12
C TYR A 30 -1.02 13.66 27.14
N GLU A 31 -1.23 14.90 26.69
CA GLU A 31 -1.41 16.08 27.55
C GLU A 31 -2.90 16.38 27.79
N GLU A 32 -3.26 16.71 29.04
CA GLU A 32 -4.63 17.08 29.42
C GLU A 32 -5.03 18.40 28.75
N GLY A 33 -5.98 18.36 27.81
CA GLY A 33 -6.62 19.54 27.22
C GLY A 33 -6.55 19.64 25.70
N ASP A 34 -5.76 18.81 25.03
CA ASP A 34 -5.68 18.77 23.57
C ASP A 34 -6.69 17.77 22.99
N ASP A 35 -7.68 18.26 22.24
CA ASP A 35 -8.61 17.43 21.49
C ASP A 35 -7.91 16.92 20.20
N PRO A 36 -7.63 15.61 20.07
CA PRO A 36 -6.91 15.11 18.92
C PRO A 36 -7.74 15.31 17.66
N PHE A 37 -7.15 15.77 16.57
CA PHE A 37 -7.87 16.00 15.30
C PHE A 37 -8.24 14.68 14.59
N VAL A 38 -7.71 13.55 15.03
CA VAL A 38 -7.97 12.20 14.50
C VAL A 38 -8.73 11.38 15.54
N THR A 39 -9.63 10.52 15.06
CA THR A 39 -10.28 9.49 15.88
C THR A 39 -9.42 8.22 15.84
N HIS A 40 -8.55 8.01 16.84
CA HIS A 40 -7.61 6.89 16.86
C HIS A 40 -8.30 5.52 16.90
N ASP A 41 -9.49 5.42 17.51
CA ASP A 41 -10.24 4.16 17.66
C ASP A 41 -10.68 3.54 16.33
N VAL A 42 -10.66 4.32 15.24
CA VAL A 42 -10.89 3.80 13.89
C VAL A 42 -9.81 2.78 13.50
N SER A 43 -8.56 3.05 13.87
CA SER A 43 -7.40 2.24 13.52
C SER A 43 -6.89 1.37 14.67
N PHE A 44 -7.04 1.84 15.91
CA PHE A 44 -6.50 1.21 17.09
C PHE A 44 -7.62 0.59 17.93
N ARG A 45 -7.25 -0.45 18.67
CA ARG A 45 -8.04 -1.01 19.75
C ARG A 45 -7.36 -0.70 21.07
N GLU A 46 -8.17 -0.34 22.07
CA GLU A 46 -7.72 -0.30 23.44
C GLU A 46 -7.65 -1.74 23.99
N GLY A 47 -6.58 -2.03 24.70
CA GLY A 47 -6.34 -3.29 25.38
C GLY A 47 -5.69 -3.04 26.73
N VAL A 48 -5.48 -4.12 27.47
CA VAL A 48 -4.82 -4.06 28.78
C VAL A 48 -3.68 -5.06 28.78
N THR A 49 -2.48 -4.61 29.15
CA THR A 49 -1.33 -5.50 29.33
C THR A 49 -1.53 -6.41 30.54
N ARG A 50 -0.69 -7.45 30.71
CA ARG A 50 -0.75 -8.31 31.91
C ARG A 50 -0.56 -7.55 33.22
N LYS A 51 0.08 -6.38 33.17
CA LYS A 51 0.30 -5.50 34.33
C LYS A 51 -0.91 -4.64 34.67
N GLY A 52 -1.99 -4.73 33.90
CA GLY A 52 -3.16 -3.88 34.05
C GLY A 52 -3.02 -2.49 33.43
N GLU A 53 -1.98 -2.27 32.61
CA GLU A 53 -1.72 -0.97 31.97
C GLU A 53 -2.48 -0.89 30.64
N PRO A 54 -3.12 0.25 30.31
CA PRO A 54 -3.78 0.42 29.03
C PRO A 54 -2.74 0.40 27.90
N THR A 55 -3.07 -0.26 26.80
CA THR A 55 -2.24 -0.32 25.59
C THR A 55 -3.11 -0.14 24.36
N PHE A 56 -2.58 0.51 23.33
CA PHE A 56 -3.27 0.71 22.07
C PHE A 56 -2.56 -0.09 20.98
N CYS A 57 -3.27 -1.07 20.41
CA CYS A 57 -2.73 -1.90 19.33
C CYS A 57 -3.46 -1.59 18.03
N PRO A 58 -2.79 -1.55 16.87
CA PRO A 58 -3.46 -1.45 15.59
C PRO A 58 -4.39 -2.64 15.33
N ARG A 59 -5.53 -2.41 14.67
CA ARG A 59 -6.46 -3.43 14.16
C ARG A 59 -5.94 -3.99 12.84
N VAL A 60 -4.86 -4.76 12.89
CA VAL A 60 -4.13 -5.21 11.70
C VAL A 60 -3.87 -6.72 11.71
N LEU A 61 -3.87 -7.34 10.52
CA LEU A 61 -3.27 -8.64 10.26
C LEU A 61 -2.04 -8.45 9.35
N ILE A 62 -0.89 -8.93 9.80
CA ILE A 62 0.42 -8.77 9.17
C ILE A 62 0.93 -10.14 8.78
N PHE A 63 1.00 -10.39 7.47
CA PHE A 63 1.51 -11.61 6.86
C PHE A 63 2.92 -11.37 6.34
N ASP A 64 3.84 -12.22 6.77
CA ASP A 64 5.21 -12.23 6.25
C ASP A 64 5.87 -13.60 6.48
N ARG A 65 7.04 -13.77 5.89
CA ARG A 65 7.96 -14.87 6.20
C ARG A 65 8.48 -14.73 7.62
N LYS A 66 8.60 -15.83 8.35
CA LYS A 66 9.05 -15.86 9.75
C LYS A 66 10.39 -15.13 9.96
N ALA A 67 11.31 -15.19 8.99
CA ALA A 67 12.58 -14.47 9.02
C ALA A 67 12.44 -12.93 9.06
N ASN A 68 11.36 -12.38 8.48
CA ASN A 68 11.15 -10.94 8.35
C ASN A 68 10.54 -10.28 9.60
N PHE A 69 10.05 -11.06 10.57
CA PHE A 69 9.50 -10.52 11.82
C PHE A 69 10.58 -10.07 12.82
N GLY A 70 11.86 -10.32 12.56
CA GLY A 70 12.96 -9.90 13.43
C GLY A 70 12.74 -10.31 14.89
N THR A 71 12.81 -9.35 15.81
CA THR A 71 12.58 -9.59 17.24
C THR A 71 11.13 -9.93 17.60
N LEU A 72 10.15 -9.55 16.78
CA LEU A 72 8.75 -9.96 16.94
C LEU A 72 8.52 -11.45 16.58
N SER A 73 9.52 -12.10 15.98
CA SER A 73 9.48 -13.54 15.70
C SER A 73 9.47 -14.37 16.98
N SER A 74 10.16 -13.92 18.03
CA SER A 74 10.31 -14.61 19.32
C SER A 74 9.53 -13.98 20.48
N ALA A 75 9.25 -12.67 20.43
CA ALA A 75 8.64 -11.96 21.56
C ALA A 75 7.11 -11.86 21.40
N SER A 76 6.36 -12.39 22.37
CA SER A 76 4.98 -11.97 22.65
C SER A 76 5.05 -10.61 23.36
N GLY A 77 5.56 -9.59 22.67
CA GLY A 77 6.05 -8.34 23.30
C GLY A 77 5.07 -7.65 24.24
N LEU A 78 3.77 -7.76 24.00
CA LEU A 78 2.71 -7.18 24.83
C LEU A 78 2.34 -7.98 26.09
N TYR A 79 2.44 -9.31 26.01
CA TYR A 79 2.03 -10.21 27.09
C TYR A 79 3.22 -10.89 27.79
N GLY A 80 4.44 -10.59 27.37
CA GLY A 80 5.69 -11.06 27.97
C GLY A 80 6.13 -12.44 27.47
N ASP A 81 7.40 -12.76 27.70
CA ASP A 81 8.04 -14.04 27.32
C ASP A 81 7.47 -15.26 28.09
N ASP A 82 6.63 -15.03 29.10
CA ASP A 82 6.02 -16.10 29.90
C ASP A 82 5.03 -16.96 29.08
N ASP A 83 4.43 -16.46 27.99
CA ASP A 83 3.59 -17.28 27.09
C ASP A 83 4.39 -18.35 26.34
N VAL A 84 5.63 -18.02 25.97
CA VAL A 84 6.54 -18.99 25.35
C VAL A 84 6.92 -20.05 26.38
N LEU A 85 7.18 -19.65 27.62
CA LEU A 85 7.52 -20.56 28.71
C LEU A 85 6.34 -21.45 29.16
N GLU A 86 5.11 -20.95 29.15
CA GLU A 86 3.89 -21.73 29.49
C GLU A 86 3.48 -22.68 28.35
N ALA A 87 3.57 -22.26 27.08
CA ALA A 87 3.36 -23.13 25.93
C ALA A 87 4.45 -24.23 25.83
N GLU A 88 5.70 -23.89 26.16
CA GLU A 88 6.82 -24.84 26.22
C GLU A 88 6.64 -25.92 27.31
N GLN A 89 6.02 -25.57 28.45
CA GLN A 89 5.75 -26.53 29.53
C GLN A 89 4.54 -27.43 29.25
N ALA A 90 3.53 -26.93 28.51
CA ALA A 90 2.35 -27.71 28.14
C ALA A 90 2.63 -28.81 27.09
N GLY A 91 3.73 -28.69 26.32
CA GLY A 91 4.07 -29.58 25.21
C GLY A 91 4.91 -30.83 25.53
N VAL A 92 5.46 -30.96 26.74
CA VAL A 92 6.36 -32.10 27.08
C VAL A 92 5.55 -33.34 27.46
N THR A 93 4.91 -33.96 26.47
CA THR A 93 4.23 -35.27 26.60
C THR A 93 5.15 -36.44 26.25
N TRP A 94 6.37 -36.19 25.75
CA TRP A 94 7.30 -37.23 25.32
C TRP A 94 8.36 -37.52 26.39
N THR A 95 8.45 -38.78 26.84
CA THR A 95 9.33 -39.24 27.92
C THR A 95 10.68 -39.78 27.44
N GLY A 96 11.13 -39.43 26.23
CA GLY A 96 12.41 -39.85 25.65
C GLY A 96 13.50 -38.78 25.79
N ASP A 97 14.76 -39.16 25.61
CA ASP A 97 15.88 -38.21 25.54
C ASP A 97 15.76 -37.36 24.27
N VAL A 98 15.22 -36.15 24.40
CA VAL A 98 15.13 -35.17 23.31
C VAL A 98 16.35 -34.26 23.36
N LEU A 99 17.14 -34.27 22.30
CA LEU A 99 18.24 -33.31 22.12
C LEU A 99 17.70 -32.11 21.32
N GLU A 100 17.40 -31.03 22.04
CA GLU A 100 16.82 -29.83 21.46
C GLU A 100 17.89 -28.90 20.88
N TYR A 101 17.77 -28.55 19.60
CA TYR A 101 18.60 -27.53 18.95
C TYR A 101 17.77 -26.25 18.75
N ARG A 102 18.05 -25.21 19.54
CA ARG A 102 17.41 -23.89 19.42
C ARG A 102 18.29 -22.92 18.65
N GLN A 103 17.69 -22.14 17.75
CA GLN A 103 18.36 -21.01 17.12
C GLN A 103 18.61 -19.91 18.17
N ALA A 104 19.72 -19.19 18.03
CA ALA A 104 20.03 -18.07 18.91
C ALA A 104 18.94 -16.97 18.78
N PRO A 105 18.45 -16.40 19.90
CA PRO A 105 17.48 -15.31 19.87
C PRO A 105 17.98 -14.12 19.03
N ILE A 106 17.07 -13.52 18.25
CA ILE A 106 17.41 -12.35 17.43
C ILE A 106 17.58 -11.14 18.37
N PRO A 107 18.75 -10.47 18.35
CA PRO A 107 18.98 -9.32 19.23
C PRO A 107 18.10 -8.12 18.83
N LYS A 108 17.63 -7.39 19.84
CA LYS A 108 16.90 -6.12 19.68
C LYS A 108 17.67 -5.15 18.81
N SER A 109 16.93 -4.36 18.02
CA SER A 109 17.52 -3.34 17.18
C SER A 109 18.17 -2.25 18.06
N LYS A 110 19.21 -1.59 17.55
CA LYS A 110 19.81 -0.43 18.24
C LYS A 110 18.80 0.69 18.46
N TYR A 111 17.73 0.74 17.67
CA TYR A 111 16.67 1.73 17.79
C TYR A 111 15.78 1.42 19.00
N HIS A 112 15.31 0.18 19.15
CA HIS A 112 14.50 -0.23 20.30
C HIS A 112 15.26 -0.12 21.62
N VAL A 113 16.55 -0.46 21.64
CA VAL A 113 17.39 -0.25 22.85
C VAL A 113 17.39 1.23 23.25
N ARG A 114 17.53 2.15 22.28
CA ARG A 114 17.49 3.59 22.55
C ARG A 114 16.10 4.07 23.01
N LEU A 115 15.04 3.51 22.44
CA LEU A 115 13.66 3.82 22.80
C LEU A 115 13.35 3.40 24.25
N GLU A 116 13.81 2.21 24.66
CA GLU A 116 13.69 1.69 26.02
C GLU A 116 14.51 2.47 27.05
N GLU A 117 15.70 2.95 26.67
CA GLU A 117 16.56 3.78 27.52
C GLU A 117 16.05 5.23 27.68
N GLY A 118 14.98 5.62 26.99
CA GLY A 118 14.45 6.99 27.02
C GLY A 118 15.44 8.03 26.47
N ALA A 119 16.33 7.61 25.56
CA ALA A 119 17.33 8.50 24.97
C ALA A 119 16.65 9.66 24.20
N PRO A 120 17.25 10.86 24.17
CA PRO A 120 16.63 12.03 23.56
C PRO A 120 16.28 11.79 22.09
N ASP A 121 15.03 12.15 21.76
CA ASP A 121 14.22 11.84 20.57
C ASP A 121 14.75 12.40 19.23
N THR A 122 16.06 12.35 18.98
CA THR A 122 16.72 13.23 17.99
C THR A 122 17.30 12.50 16.78
N ALA A 123 17.48 11.18 16.81
CA ALA A 123 18.18 10.46 15.75
C ALA A 123 17.46 9.20 15.26
N ALA A 124 16.87 9.31 14.07
CA ALA A 124 16.42 8.17 13.28
C ALA A 124 17.52 7.12 13.09
N PRO A 125 17.16 5.83 13.05
CA PRO A 125 18.14 4.80 12.77
C PRO A 125 18.74 5.03 11.38
N PRO A 126 20.07 4.87 11.24
CA PRO A 126 20.68 4.94 9.92
C PRO A 126 20.12 3.79 9.07
N ALA A 127 19.91 4.04 7.79
CA ALA A 127 19.26 3.08 6.90
C ALA A 127 20.04 1.77 6.75
N SER A 128 21.34 1.76 7.06
CA SER A 128 22.21 0.56 7.09
C SER A 128 22.01 -0.33 8.31
N ASP A 129 21.37 0.16 9.38
CA ASP A 129 21.13 -0.61 10.60
C ASP A 129 19.78 -1.35 10.58
N ILE A 130 18.91 -1.09 9.59
CA ILE A 130 17.59 -1.70 9.47
C ILE A 130 17.70 -3.04 8.75
N ARG A 131 17.32 -4.13 9.42
CA ARG A 131 17.34 -5.50 8.86
C ARG A 131 15.95 -5.95 8.42
N CYS A 132 14.93 -5.52 9.15
CA CYS A 132 13.53 -5.91 8.95
C CYS A 132 12.60 -4.76 9.30
N TRP A 133 11.33 -4.84 8.88
CA TRP A 133 10.34 -3.80 9.14
C TRP A 133 10.11 -3.58 10.64
N SER A 134 10.21 -4.63 11.46
CA SER A 134 9.99 -4.52 12.90
C SER A 134 11.05 -3.71 13.63
N ASP A 135 12.29 -3.61 13.10
CA ASP A 135 13.44 -3.00 13.79
C ASP A 135 13.22 -1.52 14.18
N TYR A 136 12.28 -0.84 13.53
CA TYR A 136 11.94 0.58 13.78
C TYR A 136 10.46 0.80 14.12
N SER A 137 9.72 -0.27 14.47
CA SER A 137 8.34 -0.12 14.97
C SER A 137 8.32 0.63 16.30
N ARG A 138 7.39 1.56 16.43
CA ARG A 138 7.07 2.29 17.67
C ARG A 138 5.81 1.77 18.35
N VAL A 139 4.94 1.12 17.58
CA VAL A 139 3.69 0.54 18.09
C VAL A 139 3.90 -0.93 18.47
N ASP A 140 3.11 -1.34 19.45
CA ASP A 140 2.97 -2.74 19.82
C ASP A 140 1.84 -3.40 19.04
N PHE A 141 2.07 -4.62 18.57
CA PHE A 141 1.09 -5.41 17.81
C PHE A 141 0.52 -6.53 18.64
N HIS A 142 -0.81 -6.67 18.62
CA HIS A 142 -1.48 -7.79 19.27
C HIS A 142 -0.95 -9.13 18.72
N PRO A 143 -0.76 -10.20 19.52
CA PRO A 143 -0.26 -11.48 19.01
C PRO A 143 -1.03 -12.04 17.81
N ARG A 144 -2.36 -11.94 17.84
CA ARG A 144 -3.27 -12.29 16.72
C ARG A 144 -3.00 -11.50 15.42
N SER A 145 -2.38 -10.33 15.51
CA SER A 145 -1.99 -9.55 14.34
C SER A 145 -0.82 -10.17 13.58
N LEU A 146 0.05 -10.94 14.23
CA LEU A 146 1.29 -11.44 13.65
C LEU A 146 1.08 -12.81 13.01
N GLN A 147 0.88 -12.85 11.70
CA GLN A 147 0.63 -14.06 10.92
C GLN A 147 1.91 -14.52 10.23
N LYS A 148 2.63 -15.44 10.88
CA LYS A 148 3.97 -15.89 10.47
C LYS A 148 3.84 -17.08 9.52
N LEU A 149 4.23 -16.88 8.26
CA LEU A 149 4.30 -17.94 7.27
C LEU A 149 5.67 -18.65 7.31
N PRO A 150 5.74 -19.94 6.95
CA PRO A 150 6.99 -20.64 6.80
C PRO A 150 7.97 -19.91 5.86
N ASP A 151 9.25 -19.98 6.21
CA ASP A 151 10.32 -19.51 5.33
C ASP A 151 10.53 -20.51 4.20
N HIS A 152 10.69 -20.00 2.99
CA HIS A 152 11.04 -20.82 1.82
C HIS A 152 12.53 -21.14 1.83
N ALA A 153 12.90 -22.25 1.20
CA ALA A 153 14.31 -22.59 1.03
C ALA A 153 15.00 -21.56 0.12
N ASP A 154 16.27 -21.20 0.41
CA ASP A 154 17.02 -20.17 -0.33
C ASP A 154 17.13 -20.44 -1.86
N TRP A 155 16.99 -21.70 -2.28
CA TRP A 155 17.04 -22.11 -3.69
C TRP A 155 15.67 -22.13 -4.37
N GLU A 156 14.58 -21.92 -3.63
CA GLU A 156 13.21 -21.97 -4.12
C GLU A 156 12.65 -20.54 -4.22
N SER A 157 12.58 -20.00 -5.44
CA SER A 157 11.88 -18.74 -5.68
C SER A 157 10.45 -19.02 -6.08
N LEU A 158 9.52 -18.78 -5.15
CA LEU A 158 8.07 -18.82 -5.39
C LEU A 158 7.52 -17.47 -5.85
N GLU A 159 8.38 -16.47 -6.08
CA GLU A 159 7.94 -15.15 -6.53
C GLU A 159 7.30 -15.22 -7.92
N GLY A 160 6.04 -14.82 -8.00
CA GLY A 160 5.20 -14.86 -9.20
C GLY A 160 4.52 -16.21 -9.40
N ASP A 161 4.62 -17.16 -8.47
CA ASP A 161 3.84 -18.39 -8.51
C ASP A 161 2.45 -18.16 -7.91
N TRP A 162 1.48 -17.89 -8.80
CA TRP A 162 0.11 -17.57 -8.43
C TRP A 162 -0.59 -18.71 -7.68
N ASN A 163 -0.44 -19.94 -8.18
CA ASN A 163 -1.15 -21.11 -7.64
C ASN A 163 -0.55 -21.53 -6.29
N ALA A 164 0.78 -21.52 -6.16
CA ALA A 164 1.43 -21.78 -4.88
C ALA A 164 1.00 -20.75 -3.82
N GLY A 165 0.89 -19.47 -4.18
CA GLY A 165 0.40 -18.44 -3.27
C GLY A 165 -1.03 -18.70 -2.77
N ARG A 166 -1.94 -19.14 -3.65
CA ARG A 166 -3.32 -19.49 -3.28
C ARG A 166 -3.39 -20.71 -2.36
N GLU A 167 -2.60 -21.75 -2.67
CA GLU A 167 -2.51 -22.95 -1.84
C GLU A 167 -1.93 -22.62 -0.46
N GLU A 168 -0.92 -21.77 -0.40
CA GLU A 168 -0.32 -21.29 0.85
C GLU A 168 -1.33 -20.57 1.74
N PHE A 169 -2.19 -19.72 1.15
CA PHE A 169 -3.30 -19.12 1.91
C PHE A 169 -4.26 -20.17 2.45
N ALA A 170 -4.73 -21.09 1.61
CA ALA A 170 -5.67 -22.12 2.01
C ALA A 170 -5.12 -22.99 3.13
N HIS A 171 -3.83 -23.36 3.06
CA HIS A 171 -3.16 -24.12 4.09
C HIS A 171 -3.04 -23.31 5.39
N HIS A 172 -2.61 -22.05 5.31
CA HIS A 172 -2.46 -21.17 6.47
C HIS A 172 -3.80 -20.95 7.18
N ASP A 173 -4.89 -20.73 6.44
CA ASP A 173 -6.23 -20.55 7.01
C ASP A 173 -6.71 -21.84 7.70
N LEU A 174 -6.49 -23.01 7.09
CA LEU A 174 -6.83 -24.30 7.70
C LEU A 174 -6.05 -24.58 8.99
N GLU A 175 -4.76 -24.25 9.04
CA GLU A 175 -3.92 -24.49 10.22
C GLU A 175 -4.21 -23.51 11.36
N THR A 176 -4.41 -22.23 11.03
CA THR A 176 -4.53 -21.15 12.03
C THR A 176 -5.97 -20.72 12.31
N SER A 177 -6.94 -21.25 11.57
CA SER A 177 -8.33 -20.79 11.57
C SER A 177 -8.41 -19.27 11.41
N LEU A 178 -7.61 -18.72 10.49
CA LEU A 178 -7.40 -17.28 10.35
C LEU A 178 -8.73 -16.53 10.19
N MET A 179 -9.60 -16.99 9.29
CA MET A 179 -10.89 -16.38 9.01
C MET A 179 -11.85 -16.54 10.20
N GLU A 180 -11.96 -17.75 10.74
CA GLU A 180 -12.92 -18.11 11.79
C GLU A 180 -12.57 -17.57 13.18
N ASP A 181 -11.28 -17.36 13.47
CA ASP A 181 -10.79 -16.91 14.78
C ASP A 181 -10.16 -15.52 14.74
N ASN A 182 -8.99 -15.35 14.10
CA ASN A 182 -8.20 -14.12 14.21
C ASN A 182 -8.93 -12.92 13.58
N LEU A 183 -9.39 -13.06 12.34
CA LEU A 183 -10.15 -12.03 11.65
C LEU A 183 -11.51 -11.82 12.32
N ARG A 184 -12.27 -12.89 12.57
CA ARG A 184 -13.60 -12.80 13.18
C ARG A 184 -13.57 -12.08 14.52
N GLN A 185 -12.60 -12.35 15.38
CA GLN A 185 -12.49 -11.63 16.64
C GLN A 185 -12.20 -10.13 16.45
N PHE A 186 -11.38 -9.73 15.45
CA PHE A 186 -11.21 -8.31 15.15
C PHE A 186 -12.51 -7.67 14.64
N VAL A 187 -13.30 -8.41 13.86
CA VAL A 187 -14.62 -7.96 13.39
C VAL A 187 -15.60 -7.78 14.55
N GLU A 188 -15.67 -8.76 15.46
CA GLU A 188 -16.56 -8.75 16.63
C GLU A 188 -16.20 -7.66 17.65
N GLU A 189 -14.92 -7.27 17.71
CA GLU A 189 -14.42 -6.16 18.53
C GLU A 189 -14.72 -4.76 17.94
N CYS A 190 -15.34 -4.67 16.77
CA CYS A 190 -15.73 -3.40 16.14
C CYS A 190 -17.21 -3.10 16.38
N ASP A 191 -17.53 -1.87 16.82
CA ASP A 191 -18.91 -1.43 16.99
C ASP A 191 -19.62 -1.27 15.63
N ALA A 192 -18.92 -0.70 14.64
CA ALA A 192 -19.40 -0.65 13.27
C ALA A 192 -18.23 -0.69 12.29
N LEU A 193 -17.84 -1.91 11.91
CA LEU A 193 -16.82 -2.16 10.90
C LEU A 193 -17.23 -1.53 9.55
N GLN A 194 -16.40 -0.61 9.06
CA GLN A 194 -16.65 0.05 7.79
C GLN A 194 -16.11 -0.71 6.58
N GLY A 195 -15.15 -1.62 6.76
CA GLY A 195 -14.50 -2.36 5.69
C GLY A 195 -13.04 -2.67 5.99
N ILE A 196 -12.31 -3.10 4.97
CA ILE A 196 -10.88 -3.43 5.07
C ILE A 196 -10.01 -2.52 4.19
N GLN A 197 -8.82 -2.20 4.69
CA GLN A 197 -7.74 -1.59 3.90
C GLN A 197 -6.57 -2.58 3.78
N LEU A 198 -6.20 -2.91 2.55
CA LEU A 198 -5.20 -3.92 2.22
C LEU A 198 -3.98 -3.30 1.53
N MET A 199 -2.78 -3.72 1.93
CA MET A 199 -1.52 -3.48 1.22
C MET A 199 -0.83 -4.83 1.01
N HIS A 200 -0.39 -5.14 -0.20
CA HIS A 200 0.32 -6.40 -0.44
C HIS A 200 1.35 -6.31 -1.57
N ASP A 201 2.42 -7.08 -1.43
CA ASP A 201 3.42 -7.28 -2.47
C ASP A 201 2.85 -8.27 -3.50
N THR A 202 2.58 -7.83 -4.73
CA THR A 202 1.96 -8.72 -5.72
C THR A 202 2.88 -9.89 -6.06
N ALA A 203 4.18 -9.64 -6.26
CA ALA A 203 5.14 -10.65 -6.67
C ALA A 203 5.23 -11.85 -5.72
N SER A 204 5.09 -11.66 -4.40
CA SER A 204 5.23 -12.75 -3.41
C SER A 204 3.92 -13.15 -2.75
N PHE A 205 2.94 -12.25 -2.68
CA PHE A 205 1.67 -12.44 -1.97
C PHE A 205 0.44 -12.23 -2.86
N GLY A 206 0.59 -12.13 -4.18
CA GLY A 206 -0.51 -11.92 -5.11
C GLY A 206 -1.59 -13.00 -5.04
N GLY A 207 -1.22 -14.25 -5.31
CA GLY A 207 -2.11 -15.40 -5.21
C GLY A 207 -2.64 -15.60 -3.78
N PHE A 208 -1.78 -15.44 -2.77
CA PHE A 208 -2.17 -15.52 -1.35
C PHE A 208 -3.29 -14.53 -1.00
N THR A 209 -3.09 -13.28 -1.40
CA THR A 209 -4.04 -12.19 -1.14
C THR A 209 -5.33 -12.36 -1.92
N ASN A 210 -5.26 -12.89 -3.14
CA ASN A 210 -6.45 -13.25 -3.90
C ASN A 210 -7.27 -14.32 -3.17
N GLY A 211 -6.63 -15.39 -2.69
CA GLY A 211 -7.28 -16.41 -1.86
C GLY A 211 -7.93 -15.82 -0.61
N PHE A 212 -7.20 -14.97 0.12
CA PHE A 212 -7.74 -14.24 1.28
C PHE A 212 -8.96 -13.40 0.93
N LEU A 213 -8.89 -12.60 -0.15
CA LEU A 213 -9.99 -11.74 -0.56
C LEU A 213 -11.22 -12.54 -1.02
N THR A 214 -11.03 -13.69 -1.66
CA THR A 214 -12.13 -14.60 -2.00
C THR A 214 -12.83 -15.10 -0.73
N ALA A 215 -12.07 -15.64 0.23
CA ALA A 215 -12.64 -16.09 1.50
C ALA A 215 -13.32 -14.94 2.27
N PHE A 216 -12.70 -13.76 2.28
CA PHE A 216 -13.27 -12.56 2.89
C PHE A 216 -14.60 -12.15 2.22
N ARG A 217 -14.70 -12.22 0.89
CA ARG A 217 -15.94 -11.90 0.17
C ARG A 217 -17.05 -12.91 0.39
N ASP A 218 -16.71 -14.18 0.57
CA ASP A 218 -17.69 -15.22 0.88
C ASP A 218 -18.37 -14.99 2.24
N GLU A 219 -17.59 -14.55 3.25
CA GLU A 219 -18.11 -14.26 4.60
C GLU A 219 -18.70 -12.84 4.73
N PHE A 220 -18.01 -11.84 4.18
CA PHE A 220 -18.28 -10.41 4.37
C PHE A 220 -18.60 -9.66 3.07
N PHE A 221 -19.47 -10.23 2.22
CA PHE A 221 -19.75 -9.71 0.88
C PHE A 221 -20.12 -8.21 0.79
N LYS A 222 -20.72 -7.63 1.82
CA LYS A 222 -21.13 -6.20 1.84
C LYS A 222 -20.04 -5.24 2.26
N LEU A 223 -18.97 -5.71 2.90
CA LEU A 223 -17.94 -4.83 3.42
C LEU A 223 -17.05 -4.33 2.28
N PRO A 224 -16.81 -3.02 2.18
CA PRO A 224 -15.97 -2.49 1.13
C PRO A 224 -14.50 -2.81 1.37
N CYS A 225 -13.77 -3.02 0.27
CA CYS A 225 -12.34 -3.32 0.28
C CYS A 225 -11.57 -2.24 -0.49
N LEU A 226 -10.64 -1.56 0.19
CA LEU A 226 -9.68 -0.62 -0.38
C LEU A 226 -8.30 -1.28 -0.46
N ALA A 227 -7.76 -1.45 -1.65
CA ALA A 227 -6.48 -2.13 -1.86
C ALA A 227 -5.40 -1.19 -2.43
N PHE A 228 -4.18 -1.34 -1.93
CA PHE A 228 -2.96 -0.74 -2.48
C PHE A 228 -1.99 -1.88 -2.87
N PRO A 229 -2.20 -2.55 -4.01
CA PRO A 229 -1.27 -3.59 -4.48
C PRO A 229 0.05 -2.96 -4.90
N LEU A 230 1.15 -3.53 -4.44
CA LEU A 230 2.52 -3.11 -4.73
C LEU A 230 3.04 -3.98 -5.86
N LEU A 231 2.95 -3.45 -7.08
CA LEU A 231 3.30 -4.14 -8.31
C LEU A 231 4.78 -4.52 -8.33
N SER A 232 5.11 -5.56 -9.08
CA SER A 232 6.49 -6.03 -9.20
C SER A 232 7.39 -5.02 -9.92
N SER A 233 8.70 -5.19 -9.80
CA SER A 233 9.67 -4.42 -10.56
C SER A 233 9.71 -4.80 -12.06
N SER A 234 8.92 -5.79 -12.48
CA SER A 234 8.93 -6.36 -13.82
C SER A 234 7.90 -5.65 -14.71
N ILE A 235 8.33 -4.54 -15.30
CA ILE A 235 7.45 -3.68 -16.12
C ILE A 235 7.23 -4.32 -17.49
N PRO A 236 5.97 -4.58 -17.90
CA PRO A 236 5.67 -5.11 -19.23
C PRO A 236 6.30 -4.28 -20.36
N GLY A 237 6.82 -4.95 -21.39
CA GLY A 237 7.54 -4.32 -22.50
C GLY A 237 9.02 -3.99 -22.24
N SER A 238 9.46 -3.96 -20.97
CA SER A 238 10.88 -3.80 -20.60
C SER A 238 11.55 -5.08 -20.07
N VAL A 239 10.73 -6.09 -19.74
CA VAL A 239 11.24 -7.40 -19.30
C VAL A 239 11.93 -8.10 -20.46
N ASP A 240 13.18 -8.50 -20.26
CA ASP A 240 13.92 -9.32 -21.20
C ASP A 240 13.20 -10.66 -21.43
N GLN A 241 13.15 -11.11 -22.68
CA GLN A 241 12.44 -12.32 -23.07
C GLN A 241 13.04 -13.57 -22.41
N ASP A 242 14.35 -13.55 -22.15
CA ASP A 242 15.06 -14.64 -21.47
C ASP A 242 14.88 -14.58 -19.94
N ASN A 243 14.32 -13.49 -19.39
CA ASN A 243 14.07 -13.34 -17.97
C ASN A 243 12.75 -14.01 -17.55
N VAL A 244 12.79 -15.33 -17.44
CA VAL A 244 11.67 -16.19 -16.98
C VAL A 244 11.03 -15.67 -15.69
N LEU A 245 11.83 -15.34 -14.68
CA LEU A 245 11.33 -14.85 -13.40
C LEU A 245 10.61 -13.51 -13.55
N GLY A 246 11.14 -12.62 -14.40
CA GLY A 246 10.51 -11.34 -14.68
C GLY A 246 9.16 -11.50 -15.38
N ILE A 247 9.06 -12.41 -16.36
CA ILE A 247 7.80 -12.73 -17.04
C ILE A 247 6.80 -13.30 -16.04
N ARG A 248 7.23 -14.23 -15.17
CA ARG A 248 6.40 -14.84 -14.13
C ARG A 248 5.82 -13.79 -13.17
N LYS A 249 6.65 -12.85 -12.69
CA LYS A 249 6.22 -11.73 -11.83
C LYS A 249 5.19 -10.84 -12.53
N ALA A 250 5.43 -10.48 -13.79
CA ALA A 250 4.53 -9.61 -14.54
C ALA A 250 3.20 -10.29 -14.90
N LEU A 251 3.19 -11.60 -15.20
CA LEU A 251 1.96 -12.38 -15.34
C LEU A 251 1.18 -12.44 -14.02
N ASN A 252 1.89 -12.62 -12.91
CA ASN A 252 1.28 -12.61 -11.60
C ASN A 252 0.67 -11.25 -11.23
N ASP A 253 1.31 -10.13 -11.61
CA ASP A 253 0.72 -8.79 -11.50
C ASP A 253 -0.58 -8.67 -12.33
N ALA A 254 -0.61 -9.21 -13.54
CA ALA A 254 -1.81 -9.24 -14.38
C ALA A 254 -2.96 -10.03 -13.73
N LEU A 255 -2.67 -11.21 -13.18
CA LEU A 255 -3.62 -12.03 -12.43
C LEU A 255 -4.15 -11.30 -11.18
N CYS A 256 -3.28 -10.60 -10.45
CA CYS A 256 -3.66 -9.73 -9.33
C CYS A 256 -4.64 -8.66 -9.76
N LEU A 257 -4.32 -7.91 -10.83
CA LEU A 257 -5.15 -6.82 -11.31
C LEU A 257 -6.55 -7.30 -11.71
N ARG A 258 -6.67 -8.42 -12.42
CA ARG A 258 -7.97 -9.04 -12.72
C ARG A 258 -8.72 -9.40 -11.44
N GLY A 259 -8.09 -10.09 -10.50
CA GLY A 259 -8.74 -10.49 -9.25
C GLY A 259 -9.20 -9.29 -8.40
N LEU A 260 -8.43 -8.21 -8.38
CA LEU A 260 -8.78 -6.98 -7.68
C LEU A 260 -9.95 -6.23 -8.31
N ASN A 261 -10.12 -6.31 -9.63
CA ASN A 261 -11.29 -5.76 -10.32
C ASN A 261 -12.59 -6.42 -9.83
N GLU A 262 -12.55 -7.72 -9.51
CA GLU A 262 -13.71 -8.49 -9.05
C GLU A 262 -13.95 -8.36 -7.54
N LEU A 263 -12.86 -8.33 -6.76
CA LEU A 263 -12.93 -8.49 -5.30
C LEU A 263 -12.86 -7.16 -4.53
N CYS A 264 -12.37 -6.06 -5.12
CA CYS A 264 -12.20 -4.79 -4.42
C CYS A 264 -13.15 -3.69 -4.91
N ASN A 265 -13.51 -2.77 -4.01
CA ASN A 265 -14.32 -1.60 -4.36
C ASN A 265 -13.46 -0.48 -4.92
N LEU A 266 -12.21 -0.40 -4.47
CA LEU A 266 -11.22 0.50 -5.00
C LEU A 266 -9.83 -0.11 -4.83
N SER A 267 -9.05 -0.07 -5.90
CA SER A 267 -7.68 -0.56 -5.99
C SER A 267 -6.80 0.55 -6.52
N VAL A 268 -5.66 0.75 -5.88
CA VAL A 268 -4.68 1.78 -6.22
C VAL A 268 -3.33 1.11 -6.45
N PRO A 269 -3.08 0.58 -7.66
CA PRO A 269 -1.82 -0.08 -7.95
C PRO A 269 -0.64 0.87 -7.82
N LEU A 270 0.40 0.45 -7.11
CA LEU A 270 1.60 1.24 -6.88
C LEU A 270 2.79 0.54 -7.53
N GLN A 271 3.57 1.32 -8.28
CA GLN A 271 4.76 0.83 -8.95
C GLN A 271 5.89 0.58 -7.94
N ALA A 272 6.64 -0.50 -8.15
CA ALA A 272 7.82 -0.80 -7.33
C ALA A 272 8.81 0.39 -7.30
N PRO A 273 9.40 0.72 -6.15
CA PRO A 273 10.31 1.88 -6.04
C PRO A 273 11.50 1.89 -7.01
N SER A 274 11.93 0.72 -7.47
CA SER A 274 12.99 0.58 -8.48
C SER A 274 12.62 1.17 -9.83
N THR A 275 11.32 1.29 -10.16
CA THR A 275 10.83 1.78 -11.45
C THR A 275 10.64 3.29 -11.46
N TRP A 276 10.69 3.96 -10.31
CA TRP A 276 10.41 5.39 -10.23
C TRP A 276 11.46 6.23 -10.95
N SER A 277 10.99 7.19 -11.77
CA SER A 277 11.87 8.17 -12.42
C SER A 277 12.14 9.33 -11.47
N LEU A 278 13.40 9.49 -11.04
CA LEU A 278 13.82 10.62 -10.22
C LEU A 278 13.84 11.91 -11.07
N GLY A 279 13.37 13.02 -10.52
CA GLY A 279 13.19 14.26 -11.28
C GLY A 279 12.86 15.48 -10.43
N GLU A 280 12.03 16.37 -10.96
CA GLU A 280 11.59 17.60 -10.29
C GLU A 280 10.81 17.34 -9.00
N TRP A 281 10.18 16.18 -8.88
CA TRP A 281 9.42 15.82 -7.67
C TRP A 281 10.32 15.56 -6.45
N THR A 282 11.56 15.11 -6.66
CA THR A 282 12.52 14.86 -5.59
C THR A 282 13.45 16.05 -5.35
N LYS A 283 13.99 16.67 -6.42
CA LYS A 283 14.99 17.74 -6.29
C LYS A 283 14.32 19.12 -6.14
N PRO A 284 14.85 20.02 -5.27
CA PRO A 284 16.01 19.91 -4.38
C PRO A 284 15.67 19.45 -2.95
N PHE A 285 14.47 18.90 -2.70
CA PHE A 285 13.95 18.75 -1.34
C PHE A 285 14.25 17.39 -0.71
N VAL A 286 14.34 16.34 -1.52
CA VAL A 286 14.42 14.95 -1.10
C VAL A 286 15.51 14.21 -1.88
N ASN A 287 16.34 13.48 -1.15
CA ASN A 287 17.40 12.63 -1.68
C ASN A 287 17.40 11.29 -0.95
N PHE A 288 16.87 10.27 -1.63
CA PHE A 288 16.73 8.92 -1.12
C PHE A 288 17.30 7.89 -2.11
N ASP A 289 17.63 6.73 -1.57
CA ASP A 289 18.05 5.57 -2.33
C ASP A 289 16.84 4.69 -2.69
N ARG A 290 16.57 4.52 -3.99
CA ARG A 290 15.47 3.67 -4.50
C ARG A 290 15.63 2.19 -4.14
N SER A 291 16.84 1.75 -3.84
CA SER A 291 17.12 0.37 -3.40
C SER A 291 16.89 0.19 -1.90
N ASN A 292 16.80 1.28 -1.13
CA ASN A 292 16.63 1.22 0.31
C ASN A 292 15.13 1.17 0.68
N ILE A 293 14.66 -0.03 1.01
CA ILE A 293 13.26 -0.28 1.36
C ILE A 293 12.76 0.58 2.53
N TYR A 294 13.60 0.87 3.52
CA TYR A 294 13.23 1.71 4.67
C TYR A 294 12.94 3.16 4.25
N GLN A 295 13.66 3.69 3.25
CA GLN A 295 13.42 5.04 2.73
C GLN A 295 12.23 5.10 1.76
N THR A 296 12.13 4.16 0.82
CA THR A 296 11.09 4.16 -0.20
C THR A 296 9.71 3.86 0.39
N SER A 297 9.64 2.94 1.36
CA SER A 297 8.39 2.66 2.10
C SER A 297 7.90 3.85 2.91
N ALA A 298 8.79 4.69 3.44
CA ALA A 298 8.40 5.90 4.17
C ALA A 298 7.71 6.93 3.25
N LEU A 299 8.17 7.06 1.99
CA LEU A 299 7.52 7.91 0.98
C LEU A 299 6.12 7.39 0.64
N LEU A 300 6.01 6.09 0.33
CA LEU A 300 4.73 5.44 0.05
C LEU A 300 3.77 5.57 1.23
N SER A 301 4.24 5.26 2.44
CA SER A 301 3.46 5.39 3.67
C SER A 301 2.97 6.81 3.89
N SER A 302 3.81 7.83 3.66
CA SER A 302 3.40 9.23 3.83
C SER A 302 2.21 9.58 2.95
N HIS A 303 2.23 9.10 1.71
CA HIS A 303 1.16 9.34 0.75
C HIS A 303 -0.10 8.50 1.03
N ILE A 304 0.05 7.21 1.36
CA ILE A 304 -1.09 6.34 1.72
C ILE A 304 -1.76 6.82 3.01
N GLU A 305 -0.99 7.19 4.03
CA GLU A 305 -1.51 7.72 5.29
C GLU A 305 -2.28 9.02 5.05
N THR A 306 -1.68 9.95 4.31
CA THR A 306 -2.31 11.25 4.04
C THR A 306 -3.55 11.10 3.15
N ALA A 307 -3.49 10.27 2.11
CA ALA A 307 -4.63 10.02 1.23
C ALA A 307 -5.82 9.37 1.95
N THR A 308 -5.55 8.52 2.95
CA THR A 308 -6.58 7.81 3.74
C THR A 308 -6.95 8.52 5.05
N LEU A 309 -6.27 9.62 5.41
CA LEU A 309 -6.56 10.42 6.59
C LEU A 309 -8.03 10.86 6.70
N PRO A 310 -8.76 11.19 5.61
CA PRO A 310 -10.18 11.53 5.68
C PRO A 310 -11.06 10.49 6.38
N LEU A 311 -10.65 9.21 6.36
CA LEU A 311 -11.37 8.10 7.01
C LEU A 311 -11.27 8.15 8.54
N ARG A 312 -10.34 8.93 9.09
CA ARG A 312 -10.03 9.01 10.53
C ARG A 312 -10.13 10.44 11.08
N LEU A 313 -10.19 11.45 10.21
CA LEU A 313 -10.24 12.86 10.59
C LEU A 313 -11.55 13.19 11.34
N LYS A 314 -11.48 13.94 12.45
CA LYS A 314 -12.68 14.38 13.16
C LYS A 314 -13.44 15.41 12.32
N GLY A 315 -14.76 15.27 12.27
CA GLY A 315 -15.66 16.18 11.54
C GLY A 315 -15.80 15.87 10.05
N THR A 316 -15.05 14.91 9.50
CA THR A 316 -15.37 14.33 8.20
C THR A 316 -16.38 13.20 8.35
N HIS A 317 -17.17 12.97 7.31
CA HIS A 317 -18.10 11.83 7.24
C HIS A 317 -17.62 10.73 6.27
N TYR A 318 -16.40 10.86 5.74
CA TYR A 318 -15.81 9.89 4.82
C TYR A 318 -15.62 8.54 5.51
N ASP A 319 -16.22 7.51 4.93
CA ASP A 319 -15.89 6.12 5.15
C ASP A 319 -15.35 5.51 3.85
N ILE A 320 -14.90 4.25 3.90
CA ILE A 320 -14.33 3.56 2.74
C ILE A 320 -15.34 3.55 1.58
N SER A 321 -16.64 3.32 1.84
CA SER A 321 -17.66 3.33 0.78
C SER A 321 -17.75 4.70 0.10
N SER A 322 -17.87 5.76 0.89
CA SER A 322 -17.95 7.15 0.40
C SER A 322 -16.68 7.56 -0.37
N LEU A 323 -15.51 7.10 0.09
CA LEU A 323 -14.24 7.32 -0.62
C LEU A 323 -14.22 6.61 -1.97
N CYS A 324 -14.64 5.34 -2.02
CA CYS A 324 -14.74 4.57 -3.26
C CYS A 324 -15.74 5.19 -4.22
N GLU A 325 -16.91 5.61 -3.74
CA GLU A 325 -17.95 6.27 -4.55
C GLU A 325 -17.48 7.62 -5.09
N ALA A 326 -16.75 8.42 -4.29
CA ALA A 326 -16.20 9.69 -4.74
C ALA A 326 -15.18 9.51 -5.89
N LEU A 327 -14.43 8.40 -5.89
CA LEU A 327 -13.42 8.13 -6.92
C LEU A 327 -13.96 7.35 -8.12
N ASN A 328 -14.97 6.51 -7.93
CA ASN A 328 -15.59 5.70 -8.99
C ASN A 328 -16.94 6.25 -9.49
N GLY A 329 -17.29 7.50 -9.16
CA GLY A 329 -18.59 8.08 -9.53
C GLY A 329 -18.87 8.16 -11.05
N SER A 330 -17.83 8.04 -11.88
CA SER A 330 -17.91 8.20 -13.34
C SER A 330 -17.84 6.89 -14.14
N GLY A 331 -17.63 5.73 -13.51
CA GLY A 331 -17.48 4.46 -14.22
C GLY A 331 -17.38 3.23 -13.33
N PRO A 332 -17.50 2.02 -13.89
CA PRO A 332 -17.50 0.77 -13.12
C PRO A 332 -16.11 0.30 -12.70
N THR A 333 -15.03 0.96 -13.16
CA THR A 333 -13.66 0.47 -12.94
C THR A 333 -13.17 0.86 -11.54
N PRO A 334 -12.78 -0.11 -10.69
CA PRO A 334 -12.37 0.17 -9.32
C PRO A 334 -10.89 0.52 -9.25
N PHE A 335 -10.36 1.32 -10.18
CA PHE A 335 -8.93 1.65 -10.23
C PHE A 335 -8.68 3.15 -10.17
N SER A 336 -7.86 3.56 -9.20
CA SER A 336 -7.36 4.92 -9.07
C SER A 336 -5.85 4.95 -8.96
N HIS A 337 -5.32 6.16 -9.04
CA HIS A 337 -3.91 6.47 -8.95
C HIS A 337 -3.62 7.16 -7.61
N LEU A 338 -2.43 6.94 -7.07
CA LEU A 338 -1.90 7.72 -5.95
C LEU A 338 -0.79 8.63 -6.44
N SER A 339 -1.03 9.93 -6.40
CA SER A 339 -0.03 10.95 -6.70
C SER A 339 0.30 11.77 -5.46
N GLY A 340 1.50 12.34 -5.41
CA GLY A 340 1.88 13.14 -4.25
C GLY A 340 3.08 14.07 -4.44
N VAL A 341 3.19 15.03 -3.51
CA VAL A 341 4.30 15.97 -3.37
C VAL A 341 4.74 15.98 -1.91
N LEU A 342 6.00 15.66 -1.66
CA LEU A 342 6.60 15.67 -0.33
C LEU A 342 8.05 16.18 -0.42
N PRO A 343 8.43 17.27 0.27
CA PRO A 343 7.56 18.25 0.92
C PRO A 343 6.93 19.25 -0.07
N LEU A 344 5.86 19.93 0.36
CA LEU A 344 5.37 21.16 -0.28
C LEU A 344 6.33 22.33 -0.03
N SER A 345 6.39 23.25 -0.99
CA SER A 345 7.26 24.43 -0.90
C SER A 345 6.79 25.41 0.18
N GLU A 346 7.74 26.17 0.73
CA GLU A 346 7.47 27.26 1.67
C GLU A 346 8.12 28.55 1.16
N PRO A 347 7.34 29.57 0.75
CA PRO A 347 5.87 29.64 0.74
C PRO A 347 5.23 28.73 -0.33
N PHE A 348 4.01 28.23 -0.08
CA PHE A 348 3.30 27.36 -1.01
C PHE A 348 2.89 28.09 -2.29
N SER A 349 3.06 27.43 -3.44
CA SER A 349 2.63 27.91 -4.75
C SER A 349 1.96 26.78 -5.52
N PRO A 350 0.63 26.83 -5.76
CA PRO A 350 -0.08 25.75 -6.46
C PRO A 350 0.56 25.38 -7.80
N GLU A 351 0.92 26.35 -8.63
CA GLU A 351 1.51 26.08 -9.94
C GLU A 351 2.88 25.40 -9.85
N SER A 352 3.74 25.81 -8.91
CA SER A 352 5.08 25.23 -8.76
C SER A 352 5.03 23.87 -8.06
N ASP A 353 4.18 23.73 -7.05
CA ASP A 353 4.05 22.49 -6.29
C ASP A 353 3.35 21.40 -7.11
N MET A 354 2.32 21.74 -7.88
CA MET A 354 1.63 20.76 -8.73
C MET A 354 2.49 20.30 -9.92
N ARG A 355 3.52 21.08 -10.33
CA ARG A 355 4.54 20.60 -11.28
C ARG A 355 5.37 19.43 -10.75
N ARG A 356 5.56 19.39 -9.43
CA ARG A 356 6.31 18.34 -8.73
C ARG A 356 5.43 17.15 -8.35
N LEU A 357 4.16 17.14 -8.73
CA LEU A 357 3.25 16.04 -8.46
C LEU A 357 3.68 14.80 -9.25
N TYR A 358 4.09 13.77 -8.51
CA TYR A 358 4.53 12.49 -9.05
C TYR A 358 3.47 11.42 -8.81
N ASP A 359 3.20 10.62 -9.83
CA ASP A 359 2.24 9.51 -9.76
C ASP A 359 2.99 8.21 -9.47
N LEU A 360 2.67 7.63 -8.32
CA LEU A 360 3.25 6.40 -7.84
C LEU A 360 2.61 5.17 -8.49
N SER A 361 1.52 5.34 -9.23
CA SER A 361 0.74 4.28 -9.88
C SER A 361 1.13 4.02 -11.35
N VAL A 362 1.88 4.92 -11.99
CA VAL A 362 2.25 4.82 -13.41
C VAL A 362 3.75 4.80 -13.63
N VAL A 363 4.20 3.97 -14.58
CA VAL A 363 5.61 3.91 -15.00
C VAL A 363 5.95 5.03 -15.99
N GLY A 364 7.13 5.65 -15.82
CA GLY A 364 7.76 6.48 -16.86
C GLY A 364 7.20 7.89 -17.00
N VAL A 365 6.31 8.33 -16.10
CA VAL A 365 5.77 9.69 -16.08
C VAL A 365 6.61 10.54 -15.14
N ALA A 366 7.45 11.42 -15.70
CA ALA A 366 8.32 12.30 -14.91
C ALA A 366 7.55 13.36 -14.10
N SER A 367 6.34 13.71 -14.54
CA SER A 367 5.41 14.63 -13.86
C SER A 367 4.01 14.49 -14.44
N VAL A 368 3.00 14.52 -13.56
CA VAL A 368 1.59 14.36 -13.94
C VAL A 368 0.91 15.73 -14.04
N ALA A 369 1.66 16.80 -13.77
CA ALA A 369 1.22 18.19 -13.87
C ALA A 369 0.43 18.54 -15.14
N PRO A 370 0.69 17.95 -16.33
CA PRO A 370 -0.13 18.18 -17.50
C PRO A 370 -1.58 17.70 -17.36
N ALA A 371 -1.87 16.64 -16.59
CA ALA A 371 -3.23 16.14 -16.36
C ALA A 371 -3.99 16.95 -15.29
N TYR A 372 -3.26 17.63 -14.39
CA TYR A 372 -3.83 18.43 -13.30
C TYR A 372 -3.87 19.94 -13.57
N SER A 373 -3.35 20.39 -14.71
CA SER A 373 -3.43 21.79 -15.17
C SER A 373 -4.13 21.89 -16.52
N PHE A 374 -5.32 22.45 -16.51
CA PHE A 374 -6.08 22.72 -17.73
C PHE A 374 -5.62 24.06 -18.32
N SER A 375 -5.06 24.01 -19.52
CA SER A 375 -4.84 25.18 -20.38
C SER A 375 -5.86 25.15 -21.51
N VAL A 376 -6.29 26.31 -22.02
CA VAL A 376 -7.20 26.40 -23.19
C VAL A 376 -6.65 25.63 -24.41
N SER A 377 -5.33 25.49 -24.51
CA SER A 377 -4.64 24.71 -25.57
C SER A 377 -4.68 23.18 -25.36
N SER A 378 -5.05 22.71 -24.16
CA SER A 378 -4.95 21.29 -23.75
C SER A 378 -6.17 20.44 -24.10
N VAL A 379 -7.27 21.07 -24.50
CA VAL A 379 -8.48 20.40 -25.04
C VAL A 379 -8.22 19.84 -26.46
N ILE A 380 -7.17 20.30 -27.14
CA ILE A 380 -6.89 19.97 -28.56
C ILE A 380 -5.92 18.79 -28.72
N ASN A 381 -5.15 18.43 -27.68
CA ASN A 381 -4.01 17.49 -27.80
C ASN A 381 -4.13 16.20 -26.97
N GLN A 382 -5.29 15.50 -27.00
CA GLN A 382 -5.42 14.12 -26.48
C GLN A 382 -4.72 13.86 -25.12
N LYS A 383 -4.98 14.70 -24.10
CA LYS A 383 -4.49 14.46 -22.74
C LYS A 383 -5.34 13.39 -22.03
N PRO A 384 -4.77 12.62 -21.09
CA PRO A 384 -5.54 11.70 -20.26
C PRO A 384 -6.65 12.46 -19.52
N MET A 385 -7.86 11.89 -19.54
CA MET A 385 -9.04 12.50 -18.94
C MET A 385 -9.05 12.20 -17.44
N LEU A 386 -9.05 13.26 -16.63
CA LEU A 386 -9.26 13.18 -15.19
C LEU A 386 -10.75 13.06 -14.91
N LEU A 387 -11.18 11.96 -14.28
CA LEU A 387 -12.59 11.69 -13.97
C LEU A 387 -12.98 12.18 -12.58
N SER A 388 -12.16 11.84 -11.60
CA SER A 388 -12.38 12.19 -10.19
C SER A 388 -11.04 12.41 -9.51
N ARG A 389 -11.04 13.23 -8.47
CA ARG A 389 -9.85 13.60 -7.71
C ARG A 389 -10.22 13.93 -6.27
N LEU A 390 -9.48 13.37 -5.32
CA LEU A 390 -9.51 13.71 -3.91
C LEU A 390 -8.12 14.14 -3.48
N ASP A 391 -7.96 15.41 -3.16
CA ASP A 391 -6.72 15.97 -2.63
C ASP A 391 -6.77 16.09 -1.11
N VAL A 392 -5.71 15.64 -0.46
CA VAL A 392 -5.48 15.87 0.96
C VAL A 392 -4.21 16.67 1.13
N THR A 393 -4.34 17.90 1.61
CA THR A 393 -3.19 18.78 1.91
C THR A 393 -2.91 18.85 3.40
N ARG A 394 -1.62 18.89 3.74
CA ARG A 394 -1.12 18.83 5.12
C ARG A 394 -0.21 20.02 5.40
N GLY A 395 -0.50 20.75 6.48
CA GLY A 395 0.38 21.81 7.00
C GLY A 395 0.40 23.11 6.18
N LEU A 396 -0.65 23.40 5.41
CA LEU A 396 -0.83 24.70 4.76
C LEU A 396 -1.43 25.72 5.76
N THR A 397 -0.99 26.97 5.69
CA THR A 397 -1.60 28.07 6.46
C THR A 397 -2.97 28.45 5.88
N LYS A 398 -3.81 29.15 6.66
CA LYS A 398 -5.14 29.59 6.21
C LYS A 398 -5.11 30.41 4.90
N SER A 399 -4.09 31.26 4.70
CA SER A 399 -3.92 32.03 3.46
C SER A 399 -3.51 31.18 2.26
N GLU A 400 -2.68 30.16 2.49
CA GLU A 400 -2.27 29.23 1.44
C GLU A 400 -3.40 28.28 1.06
N LEU A 401 -4.23 27.87 2.02
CA LEU A 401 -5.46 27.12 1.77
C LEU A 401 -6.42 27.91 0.87
N GLN A 402 -6.67 29.18 1.17
CA GLN A 402 -7.49 30.03 0.29
C GLN A 402 -6.90 30.15 -1.12
N THR A 403 -5.58 30.18 -1.23
CA THR A 403 -4.89 30.24 -2.53
C THR A 403 -5.06 28.92 -3.29
N TYR A 404 -4.98 27.79 -2.58
CA TYR A 404 -5.25 26.47 -3.13
C TYR A 404 -6.70 26.34 -3.62
N ASP A 405 -7.67 26.70 -2.78
CA ASP A 405 -9.10 26.59 -3.09
C ASP A 405 -9.51 27.46 -4.27
N ASN A 406 -8.93 28.65 -4.39
CA ASN A 406 -9.13 29.52 -5.54
C ASN A 406 -8.54 28.91 -6.81
N TRP A 407 -7.34 28.31 -6.71
CA TRP A 407 -6.68 27.67 -7.84
C TRP A 407 -7.45 26.44 -8.32
N THR A 408 -7.88 25.56 -7.40
CA THR A 408 -8.68 24.37 -7.72
C THR A 408 -10.03 24.73 -8.33
N SER A 409 -10.73 25.73 -7.78
CA SER A 409 -12.00 26.23 -8.33
C SER A 409 -11.84 26.73 -9.78
N LEU A 410 -10.72 27.38 -10.09
CA LEU A 410 -10.40 27.78 -11.46
C LEU A 410 -10.12 26.56 -12.36
N GLN A 411 -9.41 25.55 -11.87
CA GLN A 411 -9.17 24.31 -12.62
C GLN A 411 -10.48 23.58 -12.95
N GLU A 412 -11.43 23.49 -12.00
CA GLU A 412 -12.74 22.88 -12.25
C GLU A 412 -13.52 23.60 -13.35
N ILE A 413 -13.49 24.94 -13.35
CA ILE A 413 -14.13 25.76 -14.40
C ILE A 413 -13.47 25.51 -15.76
N LEU A 414 -12.14 25.45 -15.80
CA LEU A 414 -11.38 25.19 -17.02
C LEU A 414 -11.57 23.76 -17.54
N ALA A 415 -11.76 22.79 -16.65
CA ALA A 415 -12.12 21.41 -16.96
C ALA A 415 -13.59 21.23 -17.38
N LEU A 416 -14.35 22.33 -17.52
CA LEU A 416 -15.78 22.33 -17.83
C LEU A 416 -16.61 21.49 -16.83
N ARG A 417 -16.12 21.31 -15.60
CA ARG A 417 -16.70 20.44 -14.56
C ARG A 417 -16.90 18.99 -15.00
N LEU A 418 -16.11 18.52 -15.95
CA LEU A 418 -16.10 17.11 -16.35
C LEU A 418 -15.43 16.21 -15.29
N SER A 419 -14.63 16.80 -14.41
CA SER A 419 -14.00 16.13 -13.27
C SER A 419 -14.64 16.53 -11.94
N ILE A 420 -14.82 15.55 -11.05
CA ILE A 420 -15.24 15.79 -9.67
C ILE A 420 -14.00 15.97 -8.81
N LEU A 421 -13.91 17.09 -8.09
CA LEU A 421 -12.79 17.40 -7.21
C LEU A 421 -13.26 17.57 -5.77
N HIS A 422 -12.54 16.91 -4.87
CA HIS A 422 -12.71 17.02 -3.43
C HIS A 422 -11.38 17.47 -2.81
N SER A 423 -11.43 18.44 -1.90
CA SER A 423 -10.26 18.94 -1.18
C SER A 423 -10.46 18.79 0.32
N ILE A 424 -9.49 18.18 1.00
CA ILE A 424 -9.48 18.03 2.45
C ILE A 424 -8.16 18.58 2.99
N HIS A 425 -8.25 19.30 4.10
CA HIS A 425 -7.11 19.99 4.69
C HIS A 425 -6.92 19.54 6.13
N ALA A 426 -5.68 19.25 6.49
CA ALA A 426 -5.32 18.78 7.81
C ALA A 426 -4.00 19.41 8.30
N PRO A 427 -3.67 19.28 9.60
CA PRO A 427 -2.38 19.71 10.14
C PRO A 427 -1.17 19.08 9.41
N ALA A 428 0.03 19.57 9.68
CA ALA A 428 1.26 19.03 9.11
C ALA A 428 1.43 17.53 9.44
N TYR A 429 2.06 16.80 8.55
CA TYR A 429 2.31 15.37 8.73
C TYR A 429 3.44 15.16 9.73
N PRO A 430 3.23 14.37 10.79
CA PRO A 430 4.25 14.14 11.80
C PRO A 430 5.37 13.29 11.23
N LEU A 431 6.59 13.58 11.66
CA LEU A 431 7.78 12.80 11.35
C LEU A 431 8.27 12.18 12.66
N PRO A 432 7.83 10.95 12.97
CA PRO A 432 8.34 10.23 14.13
C PRO A 432 9.87 10.10 14.05
N ASN A 433 10.52 9.91 15.18
CA ASN A 433 11.96 9.69 15.20
C ASN A 433 12.39 8.43 14.42
N SER A 434 11.48 7.51 14.10
CA SER A 434 11.72 6.34 13.25
C SER A 434 11.70 6.67 11.75
N PHE A 435 11.39 7.91 11.38
CA PHE A 435 11.25 8.31 9.98
C PHE A 435 12.63 8.57 9.35
N PRO A 436 12.88 8.13 8.10
CA PRO A 436 14.18 8.29 7.47
C PRO A 436 14.52 9.76 7.20
N LYS A 437 15.78 10.13 7.42
CA LYS A 437 16.28 11.49 7.15
C LYS A 437 16.79 11.61 5.71
N PHE A 438 15.88 11.79 4.76
CA PHE A 438 16.20 12.02 3.34
C PHE A 438 15.88 13.45 2.85
N PHE A 439 15.49 14.36 3.75
CA PHE A 439 15.19 15.75 3.41
C PHE A 439 16.46 16.60 3.37
N GLU A 440 16.65 17.40 2.31
CA GLU A 440 17.84 18.24 2.15
C GLU A 440 17.65 19.64 2.74
N THR A 441 16.76 20.47 2.20
CA THR A 441 16.56 21.86 2.69
C THR A 441 15.14 22.41 2.46
N PRO A 442 14.48 22.99 3.49
CA PRO A 442 14.81 22.88 4.91
C PRO A 442 14.57 21.45 5.42
N THR A 443 15.41 20.95 6.32
CA THR A 443 15.21 19.63 6.94
C THR A 443 14.12 19.74 8.02
N PRO A 444 12.93 19.16 7.82
CA PRO A 444 11.88 19.16 8.83
C PRO A 444 12.34 18.33 10.04
N THR A 445 12.04 18.80 11.25
CA THR A 445 12.46 18.14 12.49
C THR A 445 11.39 17.22 13.06
N HIS A 446 10.13 17.68 13.12
CA HIS A 446 9.02 16.96 13.76
C HIS A 446 7.79 16.80 12.88
N SER A 447 7.65 17.65 11.85
CA SER A 447 6.54 17.56 10.91
C SER A 447 6.89 18.19 9.58
N THR A 448 6.17 17.81 8.54
CA THR A 448 6.38 18.29 7.18
C THR A 448 5.06 18.57 6.47
N ARG A 449 5.14 19.39 5.42
CA ARG A 449 4.01 19.77 4.58
C ARG A 449 3.98 18.82 3.39
N LEU A 450 2.82 18.26 3.05
CA LEU A 450 2.68 17.41 1.86
C LEU A 450 1.30 17.52 1.24
N LEU A 451 1.21 17.10 -0.02
CA LEU A 451 -0.05 16.86 -0.72
C LEU A 451 -0.07 15.41 -1.19
N SER A 452 -1.19 14.73 -0.98
CA SER A 452 -1.48 13.44 -1.61
C SER A 452 -2.80 13.52 -2.34
N SER A 453 -2.88 12.89 -3.50
CA SER A 453 -4.04 12.93 -4.39
C SER A 453 -4.40 11.51 -4.79
N LEU A 454 -5.63 11.11 -4.53
CA LEU A 454 -6.23 9.95 -5.18
C LEU A 454 -7.01 10.44 -6.39
N SER A 455 -6.78 9.84 -7.55
CA SER A 455 -7.48 10.26 -8.76
C SER A 455 -7.78 9.11 -9.70
N THR A 456 -8.97 9.12 -10.28
CA THR A 456 -9.33 8.21 -11.36
C THR A 456 -9.07 8.91 -12.68
N THR A 457 -8.26 8.28 -13.54
CA THR A 457 -7.85 8.84 -14.82
C THR A 457 -7.96 7.78 -15.92
N SER A 458 -8.20 8.21 -17.16
CA SER A 458 -8.13 7.31 -18.31
C SER A 458 -6.71 6.80 -18.58
N GLN A 459 -5.68 7.34 -17.91
CA GLN A 459 -4.31 6.85 -18.03
C GLN A 459 -4.14 5.43 -17.47
N SER A 460 -5.06 4.99 -16.60
CA SER A 460 -5.13 3.60 -16.10
C SER A 460 -5.16 2.59 -17.25
N THR A 461 -5.80 2.91 -18.38
CA THR A 461 -5.87 2.03 -19.57
C THR A 461 -4.50 1.53 -20.03
N ARG A 462 -3.46 2.38 -19.94
CA ARG A 462 -2.10 2.04 -20.37
C ARG A 462 -1.55 0.83 -19.62
N ILE A 463 -1.83 0.72 -18.32
CA ILE A 463 -1.33 -0.41 -17.54
C ILE A 463 -1.99 -1.72 -18.00
N PHE A 464 -3.28 -1.69 -18.29
CA PHE A 464 -4.04 -2.87 -18.72
C PHE A 464 -3.66 -3.29 -20.13
N VAL A 465 -3.49 -2.35 -21.06
CA VAL A 465 -2.97 -2.63 -22.40
C VAL A 465 -1.59 -3.28 -22.31
N GLN A 466 -0.68 -2.73 -21.51
CA GLN A 466 0.67 -3.28 -21.32
C GLN A 466 0.67 -4.72 -20.79
N TYR A 467 -0.15 -5.02 -19.80
CA TYR A 467 -0.29 -6.39 -19.29
C TYR A 467 -1.01 -7.31 -20.27
N ALA A 468 -2.05 -6.85 -20.97
CA ALA A 468 -2.77 -7.64 -21.96
C ALA A 468 -1.86 -8.04 -23.13
N THR A 469 -1.04 -7.11 -23.63
CA THR A 469 -0.02 -7.39 -24.67
C THR A 469 1.03 -8.38 -24.19
N LEU A 470 1.48 -8.27 -22.93
CA LEU A 470 2.41 -9.24 -22.34
C LEU A 470 1.81 -10.65 -22.29
N VAL A 471 0.55 -10.77 -21.87
CA VAL A 471 -0.16 -12.06 -21.83
C VAL A 471 -0.31 -12.63 -23.24
N GLU A 472 -0.66 -11.79 -24.22
CA GLU A 472 -0.76 -12.21 -25.62
C GLU A 472 0.58 -12.71 -26.18
N ASP A 473 1.68 -12.02 -25.88
CA ASP A 473 3.03 -12.44 -26.24
C ASP A 473 3.40 -13.78 -25.59
N ALA A 474 3.02 -13.99 -24.33
CA ALA A 474 3.26 -15.25 -23.63
C ALA A 474 2.48 -16.42 -24.25
N ILE A 475 1.25 -16.19 -24.72
CA ILE A 475 0.44 -17.18 -25.44
C ILE A 475 1.10 -17.53 -26.78
N LYS A 476 1.45 -16.53 -27.60
CA LYS A 476 2.03 -16.73 -28.94
C LYS A 476 3.34 -17.51 -28.91
N ARG A 477 4.13 -17.34 -27.85
CA ARG A 477 5.45 -17.96 -27.70
C ARG A 477 5.40 -19.36 -27.07
N HIS A 478 4.24 -19.81 -26.58
CA HIS A 478 4.12 -21.04 -25.78
C HIS A 478 5.18 -21.10 -24.68
N THR A 479 5.41 -19.97 -24.00
CA THR A 479 6.53 -19.84 -23.07
C THR A 479 6.43 -20.89 -21.96
N ASP A 480 7.49 -21.68 -21.74
CA ASP A 480 7.52 -22.71 -20.68
C ASP A 480 7.11 -22.18 -19.29
N VAL A 481 7.28 -20.87 -19.06
CA VAL A 481 6.88 -20.14 -17.85
C VAL A 481 5.39 -20.32 -17.51
N THR A 482 4.50 -20.31 -18.50
CA THR A 482 3.06 -20.45 -18.23
C THR A 482 2.72 -21.86 -17.77
N SER A 483 3.38 -22.87 -18.34
CA SER A 483 3.27 -24.26 -17.90
C SER A 483 3.86 -24.47 -16.50
N GLN A 484 4.95 -23.77 -16.16
CA GLN A 484 5.52 -23.80 -14.81
C GLN A 484 4.62 -23.14 -13.77
N MET A 485 3.88 -22.09 -14.14
CA MET A 485 2.85 -21.49 -13.29
C MET A 485 1.58 -22.36 -13.18
N GLY A 486 1.50 -23.45 -13.95
CA GLY A 486 0.31 -24.30 -14.01
C GLY A 486 -0.90 -23.62 -14.65
N LEU A 487 -0.68 -22.62 -15.52
CA LEU A 487 -1.74 -21.89 -16.21
C LEU A 487 -2.02 -22.53 -17.57
N GLU A 488 -3.29 -22.80 -17.83
CA GLU A 488 -3.72 -23.33 -19.13
C GLU A 488 -3.80 -22.23 -20.19
N ALA A 489 -3.66 -22.61 -21.47
CA ALA A 489 -3.69 -21.64 -22.57
C ALA A 489 -5.04 -20.90 -22.67
N ASP A 490 -6.15 -21.54 -22.26
CA ASP A 490 -7.46 -20.91 -22.27
C ASP A 490 -7.64 -19.93 -21.10
N GLU A 491 -7.08 -20.22 -19.91
CA GLU A 491 -7.04 -19.27 -18.78
C GLU A 491 -6.25 -17.99 -19.11
N LEU A 492 -5.18 -18.12 -19.91
CA LEU A 492 -4.42 -16.95 -20.37
C LEU A 492 -5.19 -16.12 -21.39
N LYS A 493 -5.98 -16.74 -22.27
CA LYS A 493 -6.84 -16.01 -23.21
C LYS A 493 -7.93 -15.25 -22.45
N GLU A 494 -8.54 -15.91 -21.46
CA GLU A 494 -9.52 -15.27 -20.56
C GLU A 494 -8.88 -14.09 -19.82
N LEU A 495 -7.70 -14.28 -19.22
CA LEU A 495 -6.96 -13.18 -18.58
C LEU A 495 -6.73 -11.99 -19.52
N ARG A 496 -6.29 -12.26 -20.76
CA ARG A 496 -6.08 -11.21 -21.77
C ARG A 496 -7.38 -10.47 -22.06
N ASP A 497 -8.47 -11.21 -22.28
CA ASP A 497 -9.77 -10.65 -22.66
C ASP A 497 -10.37 -9.83 -21.51
N ASP A 498 -10.22 -10.29 -20.26
CA ASP A 498 -10.63 -9.55 -19.07
C ASP A 498 -9.87 -8.23 -18.90
N LEU A 499 -8.55 -8.22 -19.16
CA LEU A 499 -7.74 -7.00 -19.09
C LEU A 499 -8.16 -5.98 -20.16
N TRP A 500 -8.48 -6.45 -21.38
CA TRP A 500 -9.06 -5.59 -22.41
C TRP A 500 -10.45 -5.08 -22.02
N ALA A 501 -11.30 -5.93 -21.42
CA ALA A 501 -12.60 -5.51 -20.93
C ALA A 501 -12.51 -4.44 -19.82
N ILE A 502 -11.50 -4.54 -18.93
CA ILE A 502 -11.20 -3.51 -17.93
C ILE A 502 -10.77 -2.21 -18.62
N CYS A 503 -9.96 -2.29 -19.66
CA CYS A 503 -9.54 -1.15 -20.46
C CYS A 503 -10.74 -0.44 -21.13
N ASP A 504 -11.60 -1.21 -21.79
CA ASP A 504 -12.78 -0.72 -22.52
C ASP A 504 -13.85 -0.13 -21.58
N ALA A 505 -13.85 -0.52 -20.31
CA ALA A 505 -14.73 0.03 -19.30
C ALA A 505 -14.36 1.47 -18.86
N PHE A 506 -13.14 1.95 -19.18
CA PHE A 506 -12.81 3.36 -18.99
C PHE A 506 -13.43 4.21 -20.10
N PRO A 507 -14.02 5.37 -19.77
CA PRO A 507 -14.56 6.27 -20.79
C PRO A 507 -13.45 6.71 -21.75
N GLU A 508 -13.68 6.49 -23.04
CA GLU A 508 -12.75 6.79 -24.13
C GLU A 508 -12.30 8.27 -24.08
N GLY A 509 -11.01 8.48 -23.85
CA GLY A 509 -10.30 9.52 -24.58
C GLY A 509 -9.59 8.77 -25.70
N GLU A 510 -9.87 9.08 -26.97
CA GLU A 510 -9.28 8.43 -28.14
C GLU A 510 -7.80 8.09 -27.92
N ILE A 511 -7.50 6.82 -27.63
CA ILE A 511 -6.15 6.27 -27.74
C ILE A 511 -6.16 5.61 -29.11
N GLU A 512 -5.52 6.24 -30.10
CA GLU A 512 -5.28 5.61 -31.39
C GLU A 512 -4.64 4.24 -31.13
N GLN A 513 -5.33 3.19 -31.56
CA GLN A 513 -4.75 1.87 -31.74
C GLN A 513 -3.72 2.00 -32.87
N ASP A 514 -2.48 2.40 -32.56
CA ASP A 514 -1.32 2.06 -33.39
C ASP A 514 -1.01 0.57 -33.20
N VAL A 515 -1.99 -0.28 -33.52
CA VAL A 515 -1.76 -1.68 -33.83
C VAL A 515 -1.78 -1.73 -35.34
N ASP A 516 -0.58 -1.72 -35.92
CA ASP A 516 -0.34 -2.00 -37.33
C ASP A 516 -0.87 -3.41 -37.63
N LEU A 517 -2.18 -3.49 -37.90
CA LEU A 517 -2.82 -4.65 -38.48
C LEU A 517 -2.28 -4.75 -39.89
N GLY A 518 -1.14 -5.43 -40.02
CA GLY A 518 -0.63 -5.87 -41.31
C GLY A 518 -1.75 -6.58 -42.05
N GLU A 519 -2.27 -5.91 -43.08
CA GLU A 519 -3.18 -6.52 -44.04
C GLU A 519 -2.42 -7.67 -44.71
N ASP A 520 -2.83 -8.90 -44.38
CA ASP A 520 -2.51 -10.07 -45.20
C ASP A 520 -3.20 -9.88 -46.56
N GLU A 521 -2.47 -9.36 -47.54
CA GLU A 521 -2.85 -9.45 -48.96
C GLU A 521 -2.58 -10.88 -49.47
N GLU A 522 -3.59 -11.44 -50.15
CA GLU A 522 -3.62 -12.75 -50.84
C GLU A 522 -2.51 -12.99 -51.87
#